data_AF-A0A8S0Q0X8-F1
#
_entry.id   AF-A0A8S0Q0X8-F1
#
_cell.length_a   1.000
_cell.length_b   1.000
_cell.length_c   1.000
_cell.angle_alpha   90.00
_cell.angle_beta   90.00
_cell.angle_gamma   90.00
#
_symmetry.space_group_name_H-M   'P 1'
#
loop_
_entity.id
_entity.type
_entity.pdbx_description
1 polymer ?
#
loop_
_entity_poly.entity_id
_entity_poly.type
_entity_poly.pdbx_seq_one_letter_code
_entity_poly.pdbx_strand_id
1 'polypeptide(L)'
;METALLDGGEGSSDSSRSDRRRLFNRTDAIAYGSTYQKAAALVDLAEDGIGIPEEILDRSSFGSSLKSYFIYIQFDFLWALNYFALIVLNFFEKPLWCSGYCSNRDYYFLGQLPYLTGTESLVYEGVTLLILIVHTLFPISYEGIGFFWKSILNKVKVLLLLLLVADLLVYVIYLSPVAFYTLPFRIAPYIRVVFFILNIRDLRDSIVILAGMLGTYLNILALWALFLLFSSWLAFVIFEDTQQGKTIFTSYGTTLYQMFVLFTTSNNPDVWIPAYK
;
A
#
# COMPACT_ATOMS: atom_id res chain seq x y z
N MET A 1 -27.03 39.14 -25.65
CA MET A 1 -28.35 38.61 -25.24
C MET A 1 -28.24 37.09 -25.32
N GLU A 2 -27.54 36.39 -24.41
CA GLU A 2 -27.67 36.31 -22.95
C GLU A 2 -29.09 35.97 -22.45
N THR A 3 -29.17 34.80 -21.80
CA THR A 3 -30.24 34.27 -20.90
C THR A 3 -31.57 33.92 -21.58
N ALA A 4 -32.29 32.83 -21.32
CA ALA A 4 -32.27 31.73 -20.36
C ALA A 4 -32.82 30.48 -21.11
N LEU A 5 -32.52 29.24 -20.73
CA LEU A 5 -33.34 28.49 -19.79
C LEU A 5 -32.50 27.34 -19.23
N LEU A 6 -31.95 27.57 -18.05
CA LEU A 6 -31.69 26.53 -17.07
C LEU A 6 -33.06 26.03 -16.61
N ASP A 7 -33.34 24.75 -16.81
CA ASP A 7 -34.26 24.03 -15.93
C ASP A 7 -33.48 22.87 -15.33
N GLY A 8 -33.26 22.97 -14.02
CA GLY A 8 -32.62 21.95 -13.22
C GLY A 8 -33.70 21.10 -12.55
N GLY A 9 -33.43 19.81 -12.40
CA GLY A 9 -34.32 18.94 -11.64
C GLY A 9 -33.93 17.47 -11.68
N GLU A 10 -33.09 17.07 -10.73
CA GLU A 10 -33.19 15.81 -9.97
C GLU A 10 -33.10 14.47 -10.71
N GLY A 11 -31.96 13.78 -10.51
CA GLY A 11 -31.76 12.39 -10.94
C GLY A 11 -30.36 11.88 -10.67
N SER A 12 -29.86 12.03 -9.44
CA SER A 12 -28.52 11.62 -8.97
C SER A 12 -28.36 10.09 -8.83
N SER A 13 -28.85 9.33 -9.81
CA SER A 13 -28.59 7.88 -9.96
C SER A 13 -28.30 7.44 -11.41
N ASP A 14 -28.43 8.33 -12.42
CA ASP A 14 -28.29 7.98 -13.84
C ASP A 14 -26.96 8.42 -14.50
N SER A 15 -26.11 9.17 -13.81
CA SER A 15 -24.80 9.59 -14.34
C SER A 15 -23.90 8.39 -14.69
N SER A 16 -23.85 7.38 -13.81
CA SER A 16 -23.03 6.18 -14.05
C SER A 16 -23.50 5.34 -15.25
N ARG A 17 -24.80 5.37 -15.59
CA ARG A 17 -25.36 4.66 -16.75
C ARG A 17 -25.14 5.41 -18.06
N SER A 18 -25.24 6.74 -18.03
CA SER A 18 -24.90 7.60 -19.15
C SER A 18 -23.42 7.47 -19.53
N ASP A 19 -22.51 7.53 -18.54
CA ASP A 19 -21.07 7.42 -18.78
C ASP A 19 -20.68 6.04 -19.31
N ARG A 20 -21.30 4.96 -18.79
CA ARG A 20 -21.07 3.60 -19.31
C ARG A 20 -21.49 3.45 -20.77
N ARG A 21 -22.66 3.97 -21.16
CA ARG A 21 -23.10 3.94 -22.57
C ARG A 21 -22.19 4.77 -23.48
N ARG A 22 -21.69 5.91 -22.99
CA ARG A 22 -20.70 6.72 -23.71
C ARG A 22 -19.37 5.99 -23.87
N LEU A 23 -18.88 5.30 -22.84
CA LEU A 23 -17.64 4.52 -22.90
C LEU A 23 -17.71 3.37 -23.93
N PHE A 24 -18.82 2.61 -23.95
CA PHE A 24 -19.00 1.52 -24.92
C PHE A 24 -19.12 2.03 -26.37
N ASN A 25 -19.77 3.18 -26.58
CA ASN A 25 -19.82 3.80 -27.91
C ASN A 25 -18.46 4.36 -28.34
N ARG A 26 -17.65 4.86 -27.38
CA ARG A 26 -16.27 5.32 -27.61
C ARG A 26 -15.34 4.17 -27.98
N THR A 27 -15.44 3.02 -27.32
CA THR A 27 -14.62 1.83 -27.66
C THR A 27 -14.83 1.38 -29.09
N ASP A 28 -16.09 1.35 -29.53
CA ASP A 28 -16.44 0.91 -30.89
C ASP A 28 -16.02 1.96 -31.93
N ALA A 29 -16.09 3.26 -31.59
CA ALA A 29 -15.58 4.35 -32.41
C ALA A 29 -14.04 4.32 -32.56
N ILE A 30 -13.30 3.94 -31.51
CA ILE A 30 -11.83 3.82 -31.54
C ILE A 30 -11.38 2.58 -32.32
N ALA A 31 -12.09 1.47 -32.15
CA ALA A 31 -11.72 0.18 -32.73
C ALA A 31 -12.16 0.03 -34.21
N TYR A 32 -13.36 0.50 -34.54
CA TYR A 32 -14.00 0.24 -35.84
C TYR A 32 -14.55 1.51 -36.52
N GLY A 33 -14.44 2.68 -35.89
CA GLY A 33 -14.96 3.94 -36.42
C GLY A 33 -14.15 4.50 -37.60
N SER A 34 -14.71 5.52 -38.25
CA SER A 34 -14.01 6.27 -39.30
C SER A 34 -12.78 7.00 -38.75
N THR A 35 -11.85 7.41 -39.62
CA THR A 35 -10.65 8.17 -39.22
C THR A 35 -10.99 9.40 -38.38
N TYR A 36 -12.09 10.10 -38.70
CA TYR A 36 -12.58 11.24 -37.94
C TYR A 36 -13.15 10.85 -36.57
N GLN A 37 -13.91 9.75 -36.48
CA GLN A 37 -14.43 9.26 -35.20
C GLN A 37 -13.32 8.78 -34.27
N LYS A 38 -12.31 8.10 -34.83
CA LYS A 38 -11.13 7.66 -34.09
C LYS A 38 -10.32 8.85 -33.57
N ALA A 39 -10.12 9.88 -34.40
CA ALA A 39 -9.43 11.10 -33.99
C ALA A 39 -10.20 11.83 -32.88
N ALA A 40 -11.52 11.99 -33.01
CA ALA A 40 -12.36 12.61 -31.99
C ALA A 40 -12.30 11.84 -30.65
N ALA A 41 -12.40 10.50 -30.69
CA ALA A 41 -12.37 9.69 -29.49
C ALA A 41 -10.99 9.67 -28.79
N LEU A 42 -9.88 9.86 -29.53
CA LEU A 42 -8.55 10.03 -28.95
C LEU A 42 -8.38 11.39 -28.26
N VAL A 43 -8.99 12.44 -28.81
CA VAL A 43 -8.98 13.78 -28.19
C VAL A 43 -9.78 13.77 -26.89
N ASP A 44 -11.00 13.20 -26.91
CA ASP A 44 -11.82 13.01 -25.71
C ASP A 44 -11.04 12.25 -24.61
N LEU A 45 -10.30 11.20 -25.00
CA LEU A 45 -9.54 10.40 -24.05
C LEU A 45 -8.34 11.16 -23.44
N ALA A 46 -7.71 12.03 -24.24
CA ALA A 46 -6.65 12.91 -23.78
C ALA A 46 -7.18 13.99 -22.82
N GLU A 47 -8.38 14.52 -23.06
CA GLU A 47 -9.07 15.44 -22.14
C GLU A 47 -9.39 14.77 -20.79
N ASP A 48 -9.84 13.50 -20.83
CA ASP A 48 -10.10 12.68 -19.64
C ASP A 48 -8.80 12.26 -18.90
N GLY A 49 -7.61 12.52 -19.47
CA GLY A 49 -6.32 12.14 -18.90
C GLY A 49 -6.04 10.63 -18.89
N ILE A 50 -6.82 9.84 -19.61
CA ILE A 50 -6.73 8.38 -19.65
C ILE A 50 -5.73 7.99 -20.75
N GLY A 51 -4.55 7.48 -20.39
CA GLY A 51 -3.58 7.02 -21.38
C GLY A 51 -3.91 5.62 -21.90
N ILE A 52 -3.90 5.40 -23.22
CA ILE A 52 -3.87 4.05 -23.79
C ILE A 52 -2.43 3.53 -23.67
N PRO A 53 -2.20 2.35 -23.08
CA PRO A 53 -0.86 1.77 -23.02
C PRO A 53 -0.36 1.44 -24.43
N GLU A 54 0.92 1.74 -24.68
CA GLU A 54 1.57 1.56 -25.99
C GLU A 54 1.46 0.11 -26.48
N GLU A 55 1.50 -0.85 -25.55
CA GLU A 55 1.46 -2.28 -25.84
C GLU A 55 0.16 -2.75 -26.51
N ILE A 56 -0.94 -1.99 -26.35
CA ILE A 56 -2.22 -2.31 -26.99
C ILE A 56 -2.26 -1.82 -28.44
N LEU A 57 -1.57 -0.72 -28.76
CA LEU A 57 -1.63 -0.06 -30.08
C LEU A 57 -1.01 -0.92 -31.20
N ASP A 58 0.02 -1.69 -30.89
CA ASP A 58 0.78 -2.48 -31.88
C ASP A 58 0.15 -3.84 -32.24
N ARG A 59 -1.00 -4.18 -31.63
CA ARG A 59 -1.64 -5.50 -31.83
C ARG A 59 -2.56 -5.56 -33.03
N SER A 60 -2.54 -6.71 -33.70
CA SER A 60 -3.49 -7.06 -34.77
C SER A 60 -4.94 -7.15 -34.29
N SER A 61 -5.18 -7.49 -33.02
CA SER A 61 -6.49 -7.58 -32.38
C SER A 61 -6.79 -6.37 -31.48
N PHE A 62 -6.52 -5.16 -31.98
CA PHE A 62 -6.68 -3.91 -31.23
C PHE A 62 -8.07 -3.76 -30.58
N GLY A 63 -9.15 -4.04 -31.33
CA GLY A 63 -10.52 -3.82 -30.85
C GLY A 63 -10.92 -4.65 -29.62
N SER A 64 -10.55 -5.94 -29.57
CA SER A 64 -10.89 -6.81 -28.43
C SER A 64 -10.04 -6.52 -27.19
N SER A 65 -8.75 -6.21 -27.37
CA SER A 65 -7.86 -5.79 -26.28
C SER A 65 -8.31 -4.45 -25.69
N LEU A 66 -8.69 -3.49 -26.54
CA LEU A 66 -9.19 -2.19 -26.12
C LEU A 66 -10.49 -2.34 -25.31
N LYS A 67 -11.45 -3.15 -25.78
CA LYS A 67 -12.69 -3.42 -25.04
C LYS A 67 -12.42 -4.01 -23.65
N SER A 68 -11.47 -4.94 -23.55
CA SER A 68 -11.09 -5.55 -22.28
C SER A 68 -10.44 -4.54 -21.33
N TYR A 69 -9.58 -3.67 -21.85
CA TYR A 69 -8.96 -2.57 -21.10
C TYR A 69 -9.98 -1.57 -20.55
N PHE A 70 -10.97 -1.16 -21.35
CA PHE A 70 -12.03 -0.27 -20.87
C PHE A 70 -12.95 -0.94 -19.85
N ILE A 71 -13.24 -2.24 -20.00
CA ILE A 71 -13.95 -3.02 -18.97
C ILE A 71 -13.17 -2.99 -17.65
N TYR A 72 -11.85 -3.17 -17.70
CA TYR A 72 -11.00 -3.12 -16.52
C TYR A 72 -11.07 -1.75 -15.81
N ILE A 73 -10.95 -0.65 -16.55
CA ILE A 73 -11.08 0.71 -16.00
C ILE A 73 -12.47 0.94 -15.39
N GLN A 74 -13.52 0.43 -16.03
CA GLN A 74 -14.88 0.59 -15.51
C GLN A 74 -15.06 -0.09 -14.14
N PHE A 75 -14.30 -1.15 -13.86
CA PHE A 75 -14.28 -1.85 -12.57
C PHE A 75 -13.28 -1.26 -11.57
N ASP A 76 -12.63 -0.14 -11.87
CA ASP A 76 -11.62 0.48 -11.00
C ASP A 76 -12.12 0.74 -9.57
N PHE A 77 -13.37 1.18 -9.44
CA PHE A 77 -14.00 1.36 -8.12
C PHE A 77 -14.04 0.05 -7.29
N LEU A 78 -14.33 -1.08 -7.92
CA LEU A 78 -14.38 -2.39 -7.24
C LEU A 78 -12.97 -2.82 -6.81
N TRP A 79 -11.98 -2.58 -7.68
CA TRP A 79 -10.58 -2.87 -7.36
C TRP A 79 -10.06 -2.02 -6.21
N ALA A 80 -10.33 -0.71 -6.23
CA ALA A 80 -10.00 0.22 -5.16
C ALA A 80 -10.64 -0.18 -3.82
N LEU A 81 -11.92 -0.59 -3.85
CA LEU A 81 -12.61 -1.08 -2.65
C LEU A 81 -11.97 -2.36 -2.10
N ASN A 82 -11.57 -3.30 -2.97
CA ASN A 82 -10.89 -4.52 -2.55
C ASN A 82 -9.53 -4.23 -1.90
N TYR A 83 -8.78 -3.28 -2.45
CA TYR A 83 -7.52 -2.82 -1.86
C TYR A 83 -7.70 -2.21 -0.48
N PHE A 84 -8.71 -1.36 -0.33
CA PHE A 84 -9.05 -0.80 0.96
C PHE A 84 -9.49 -1.89 1.95
N ALA A 85 -10.33 -2.84 1.51
CA ALA A 85 -10.78 -3.96 2.32
C ALA A 85 -9.61 -4.83 2.81
N LEU A 86 -8.61 -5.11 1.97
CA LEU A 86 -7.41 -5.87 2.35
C LEU A 86 -6.62 -5.20 3.50
N ILE A 87 -6.54 -3.87 3.50
CA ILE A 87 -5.85 -3.10 4.54
C ILE A 87 -6.69 -3.04 5.81
N VAL A 88 -7.99 -2.77 5.69
CA VAL A 88 -8.91 -2.72 6.82
C VAL A 88 -8.98 -4.07 7.54
N LEU A 89 -8.94 -5.18 6.80
CA LEU A 89 -8.96 -6.53 7.35
C LEU A 89 -7.77 -6.77 8.30
N ASN A 90 -6.62 -6.13 8.09
CA ASN A 90 -5.47 -6.23 8.99
C ASN A 90 -5.76 -5.66 10.39
N PHE A 91 -6.62 -4.64 10.50
CA PHE A 91 -6.97 -4.04 11.79
C PHE A 91 -7.95 -4.90 12.60
N PHE A 92 -8.79 -5.66 11.91
CA PHE A 92 -9.78 -6.52 12.56
C PHE A 92 -9.30 -7.97 12.74
N GLU A 93 -8.16 -8.32 12.16
CA GLU A 93 -7.52 -9.61 12.41
C GLU A 93 -7.05 -9.73 13.85
N LYS A 94 -7.28 -10.90 14.42
CA LYS A 94 -6.82 -11.24 15.75
C LYS A 94 -5.29 -11.35 15.77
N PRO A 95 -4.59 -10.70 16.72
CA PRO A 95 -3.15 -10.79 16.77
C PRO A 95 -2.70 -12.21 17.17
N LEU A 96 -1.56 -12.65 16.62
CA LEU A 96 -1.03 -14.01 16.76
C LEU A 96 -0.74 -14.44 18.20
N TRP A 97 -0.41 -13.48 19.07
CA TRP A 97 -0.13 -13.74 20.50
C TRP A 97 -1.39 -14.00 21.32
N CYS A 98 -2.58 -13.80 20.75
CA CYS A 98 -3.84 -13.94 21.45
C CYS A 98 -4.42 -15.35 21.25
N SER A 99 -3.98 -16.29 22.10
CA SER A 99 -4.47 -17.68 22.13
C SER A 99 -5.63 -17.83 23.13
N GLY A 100 -6.85 -18.04 22.64
CA GLY A 100 -8.06 -18.23 23.48
C GLY A 100 -9.11 -17.12 23.40
N TYR A 101 -9.86 -16.89 24.49
CA TYR A 101 -10.93 -15.90 24.62
C TYR A 101 -10.39 -14.46 24.64
N CYS A 102 -10.15 -13.91 23.46
CA CYS A 102 -9.63 -12.54 23.28
C CYS A 102 -10.70 -11.45 23.35
N SER A 103 -11.83 -11.78 23.99
CA SER A 103 -12.89 -10.86 24.35
C SER A 103 -12.66 -10.23 25.73
N ASN A 104 -11.78 -10.80 26.57
CA ASN A 104 -11.52 -10.28 27.91
C ASN A 104 -10.43 -9.20 27.92
N ARG A 105 -10.86 -7.93 27.87
CA ARG A 105 -9.99 -6.76 27.74
C ARG A 105 -9.14 -6.46 28.98
N ASP A 106 -9.52 -7.02 30.13
CA ASP A 106 -8.78 -6.84 31.38
C ASP A 106 -7.57 -7.78 31.49
N TYR A 107 -7.55 -8.86 30.70
CA TYR A 107 -6.49 -9.87 30.71
C TYR A 107 -5.46 -9.66 29.58
N TYR A 108 -5.89 -9.11 28.44
CA TYR A 108 -5.03 -8.89 27.28
C TYR A 108 -5.04 -7.41 26.85
N PHE A 109 -3.87 -6.88 26.48
CA PHE A 109 -3.69 -5.53 25.93
C PHE A 109 -4.25 -5.42 24.51
N LEU A 110 -5.57 -5.49 24.39
CA LEU A 110 -6.32 -5.43 23.14
C LEU A 110 -6.67 -3.99 22.76
N GLY A 111 -6.75 -3.73 21.46
CA GLY A 111 -7.32 -2.49 20.94
C GLY A 111 -8.81 -2.34 21.26
N GLN A 112 -9.37 -1.16 21.02
CA GLN A 112 -10.80 -0.90 21.22
C GLN A 112 -11.70 -1.44 20.09
N LEU A 113 -11.10 -1.99 19.02
CA LEU A 113 -11.83 -2.51 17.85
C LEU A 113 -12.30 -3.95 18.05
N PRO A 114 -13.46 -4.34 17.49
CA PRO A 114 -13.93 -5.72 17.54
C PRO A 114 -13.09 -6.60 16.63
N TYR A 115 -12.50 -7.67 17.18
CA TYR A 115 -11.73 -8.64 16.41
C TYR A 115 -12.63 -9.69 15.76
N LEU A 116 -12.34 -10.06 14.51
CA LEU A 116 -13.04 -11.13 13.82
C LEU A 116 -12.65 -12.51 14.40
N THR A 117 -13.59 -13.45 14.33
CA THR A 117 -13.29 -14.86 14.58
C THR A 117 -12.42 -15.45 13.47
N GLY A 118 -11.71 -16.54 13.74
CA GLY A 118 -10.83 -17.17 12.75
C GLY A 118 -11.57 -17.63 11.48
N THR A 119 -12.82 -18.09 11.63
CA THR A 119 -13.68 -18.48 10.51
C THR A 119 -14.15 -17.29 9.69
N GLU A 120 -14.57 -16.19 10.34
CA GLU A 120 -14.97 -14.97 9.63
C GLU A 120 -13.78 -14.36 8.89
N SER A 121 -12.62 -14.26 9.55
CA SER A 121 -11.39 -13.77 8.94
C SER A 121 -11.01 -14.58 7.70
N LEU A 122 -11.10 -15.91 7.75
CA LEU A 122 -10.84 -16.78 6.60
C LEU A 122 -11.79 -16.52 5.43
N VAL A 123 -13.09 -16.29 5.70
CA VAL A 123 -14.08 -16.00 4.66
C VAL A 123 -13.76 -14.67 3.96
N TYR A 124 -13.54 -13.59 4.72
CA TYR A 124 -13.24 -12.29 4.14
C TYR A 124 -11.91 -12.28 3.38
N GLU A 125 -10.90 -12.96 3.91
CA GLU A 125 -9.61 -13.09 3.24
C GLU A 125 -9.73 -13.91 1.96
N GLY A 126 -10.47 -15.03 1.98
CA GLY A 126 -10.72 -15.83 0.78
C GLY A 126 -11.45 -15.05 -0.31
N VAL A 127 -12.47 -14.26 0.05
CA VAL A 127 -13.22 -13.41 -0.89
C VAL A 127 -12.33 -12.31 -1.48
N THR A 128 -11.61 -11.58 -0.64
CA THR A 128 -10.72 -10.50 -1.11
C THR A 128 -9.56 -11.02 -1.95
N LEU A 129 -9.03 -12.20 -1.62
CA LEU A 129 -8.01 -12.91 -2.39
C LEU A 129 -8.56 -13.33 -3.76
N LEU A 130 -9.78 -13.86 -3.85
CA LEU A 130 -10.39 -14.23 -5.13
C LEU A 130 -10.50 -13.02 -6.06
N ILE A 131 -10.99 -11.89 -5.53
CA ILE A 131 -11.07 -10.63 -6.29
C ILE A 131 -9.66 -10.18 -6.70
N LEU A 132 -8.66 -10.34 -5.84
CA LEU A 132 -7.26 -10.01 -6.12
C LEU A 132 -6.65 -10.87 -7.23
N ILE A 133 -6.96 -12.18 -7.26
CA ILE A 133 -6.53 -13.10 -8.33
C ILE A 133 -7.10 -12.60 -9.66
N VAL A 134 -8.40 -12.28 -9.70
CA VAL A 134 -9.03 -11.78 -10.93
C VAL A 134 -8.36 -10.48 -11.36
N HIS A 135 -8.16 -9.54 -10.44
CA HIS A 135 -7.53 -8.26 -10.75
C HIS A 135 -6.11 -8.42 -11.32
N THR A 136 -5.28 -9.26 -10.71
CA THR A 136 -3.88 -9.45 -11.10
C THR A 136 -3.70 -10.18 -12.43
N LEU A 137 -4.61 -11.10 -12.75
CA LEU A 137 -4.57 -11.87 -13.98
C LEU A 137 -5.33 -11.17 -15.12
N PHE A 138 -6.20 -10.19 -14.82
CA PHE A 138 -6.94 -9.44 -15.84
C PHE A 138 -6.05 -8.76 -16.89
N PRO A 139 -4.89 -8.15 -16.54
CA PRO A 139 -3.95 -7.58 -17.51
C PRO A 139 -3.47 -8.54 -18.60
N ILE A 140 -3.44 -9.84 -18.32
CA ILE A 140 -3.08 -10.87 -19.31
C ILE A 140 -4.04 -10.83 -20.51
N SER A 141 -5.32 -10.46 -20.30
CA SER A 141 -6.32 -10.41 -21.36
C SER A 141 -6.06 -9.31 -22.40
N TYR A 142 -5.59 -8.13 -21.97
CA TYR A 142 -5.39 -6.98 -22.87
C TYR A 142 -3.92 -6.77 -23.29
N GLU A 143 -2.93 -7.03 -22.41
CA GLU A 143 -1.47 -6.96 -22.72
C GLU A 143 -1.00 -8.23 -23.47
N GLY A 144 -1.51 -9.37 -23.02
CA GLY A 144 -1.08 -10.70 -23.44
C GLY A 144 0.07 -11.31 -22.66
N ILE A 145 0.19 -12.63 -22.79
CA ILE A 145 1.07 -13.48 -21.99
C ILE A 145 2.55 -13.04 -22.13
N GLY A 146 3.07 -12.87 -23.34
CA GLY A 146 4.51 -12.58 -23.54
C GLY A 146 4.97 -11.26 -22.90
N PHE A 147 4.19 -10.19 -23.04
CA PHE A 147 4.51 -8.88 -22.49
C PHE A 147 4.27 -8.82 -20.98
N PHE A 148 3.18 -9.44 -20.51
CA PHE A 148 2.87 -9.54 -19.09
C PHE A 148 4.04 -10.13 -18.30
N TRP A 149 4.59 -11.26 -18.77
CA TRP A 149 5.76 -11.92 -18.19
C TRP A 149 7.09 -11.25 -18.49
N LYS A 150 7.13 -10.15 -19.25
CA LYS A 150 8.35 -9.35 -19.44
C LYS A 150 8.45 -8.26 -18.37
N SER A 151 7.33 -7.66 -17.98
CA SER A 151 7.30 -6.58 -16.99
C SER A 151 7.72 -7.08 -15.59
N ILE A 152 8.57 -6.32 -14.91
CA ILE A 152 9.03 -6.69 -13.56
C ILE A 152 7.91 -6.50 -12.54
N LEU A 153 7.04 -5.51 -12.75
CA LEU A 153 5.93 -5.21 -11.85
C LEU A 153 4.91 -6.35 -11.82
N ASN A 154 4.50 -6.88 -12.98
CA ASN A 154 3.53 -7.97 -13.00
C ASN A 154 4.13 -9.27 -12.44
N LYS A 155 5.43 -9.53 -12.67
CA LYS A 155 6.13 -10.64 -12.00
C LYS A 155 6.11 -10.53 -10.49
N VAL A 156 6.43 -9.35 -9.94
CA VAL A 156 6.40 -9.11 -8.49
C VAL A 156 4.99 -9.26 -7.95
N LYS A 157 3.97 -8.71 -8.63
CA LYS A 157 2.56 -8.87 -8.23
C LYS A 157 2.13 -10.34 -8.19
N VAL A 158 2.47 -11.13 -9.21
CA VAL A 158 2.16 -12.57 -9.25
C VAL A 158 2.92 -13.33 -8.16
N LEU A 159 4.19 -13.00 -7.90
CA LEU A 159 4.97 -13.61 -6.83
C LEU A 159 4.33 -13.34 -5.45
N LEU A 160 3.96 -12.09 -5.17
CA LEU A 160 3.29 -11.71 -3.92
C LEU A 160 1.92 -12.39 -3.78
N LEU A 161 1.17 -12.52 -4.88
CA LEU A 161 -0.10 -13.23 -4.90
C LEU A 161 0.08 -14.71 -4.53
N LEU A 162 1.08 -15.39 -5.11
CA LEU A 162 1.39 -16.78 -4.78
C LEU A 162 1.78 -16.96 -3.32
N LEU A 163 2.58 -16.04 -2.77
CA LEU A 163 2.93 -16.04 -1.34
C LEU A 163 1.68 -15.86 -0.45
N LEU A 164 0.74 -15.01 -0.84
CA LEU A 164 -0.50 -14.78 -0.09
C LEU A 164 -1.43 -16.01 -0.15
N VAL A 165 -1.52 -16.68 -1.29
CA VAL A 165 -2.23 -17.98 -1.42
C VAL A 165 -1.58 -19.03 -0.52
N ALA A 166 -0.25 -19.13 -0.50
CA ALA A 166 0.45 -20.07 0.35
C ALA A 166 0.22 -19.80 1.85
N ASP A 167 0.28 -18.54 2.28
CA ASP A 167 -0.02 -18.13 3.67
C ASP A 167 -1.46 -18.52 4.08
N LEU A 168 -2.44 -18.27 3.20
CA LEU A 168 -3.83 -18.66 3.45
C LEU A 168 -4.00 -20.19 3.52
N LEU A 169 -3.33 -20.96 2.66
CA LEU A 169 -3.35 -22.42 2.74
C LEU A 169 -2.76 -22.93 4.07
N VAL A 170 -1.65 -22.35 4.53
CA VAL A 170 -1.07 -22.66 5.84
C VAL A 170 -2.03 -22.30 6.96
N TYR A 171 -2.72 -21.16 6.86
CA TYR A 171 -3.72 -20.74 7.84
C TYR A 171 -4.94 -21.69 7.90
N VAL A 172 -5.42 -22.17 6.76
CA VAL A 172 -6.48 -23.18 6.69
C VAL A 172 -6.06 -24.49 7.36
N ILE A 173 -4.82 -24.95 7.13
CA ILE A 173 -4.30 -26.17 7.76
C ILE A 173 -4.16 -25.97 9.28
N TYR A 174 -3.75 -24.80 9.74
CA TYR A 174 -3.71 -24.46 11.18
C TYR A 174 -5.11 -24.47 11.83
N LEU A 175 -6.12 -23.95 11.13
CA LEU A 175 -7.50 -23.97 11.64
C LEU A 175 -8.08 -25.41 11.66
N SER A 176 -7.53 -26.30 10.83
CA SER A 176 -7.95 -27.70 10.79
C SER A 176 -7.40 -28.48 12.01
N PRO A 177 -8.21 -29.35 12.64
CA PRO A 177 -7.83 -30.04 13.89
C PRO A 177 -6.73 -31.11 13.74
N VAL A 178 -6.04 -31.18 12.60
CA VAL A 178 -5.27 -32.37 12.18
C VAL A 178 -3.74 -32.20 12.28
N ALA A 179 -3.16 -30.99 12.38
CA ALA A 179 -1.71 -30.86 12.16
C ALA A 179 -0.89 -29.87 13.02
N PHE A 180 -1.30 -28.62 13.25
CA PHE A 180 -0.42 -27.62 13.86
C PHE A 180 -1.09 -26.85 15.01
N TYR A 181 -0.50 -26.90 16.21
CA TYR A 181 -1.02 -26.23 17.40
C TYR A 181 -0.50 -24.81 17.60
N THR A 182 0.49 -24.37 16.81
CA THR A 182 1.08 -23.02 16.92
C THR A 182 1.46 -22.48 15.55
N LEU A 183 0.96 -21.29 15.19
CA LEU A 183 1.43 -20.51 14.05
C LEU A 183 2.31 -19.36 14.58
N PRO A 184 3.65 -19.44 14.47
CA PRO A 184 4.54 -18.45 15.09
C PRO A 184 4.55 -17.11 14.33
N PHE A 185 4.24 -17.11 13.03
CA PHE A 185 4.35 -15.92 12.20
C PHE A 185 3.38 -15.96 11.03
N ARG A 186 2.77 -14.81 10.71
CA ARG A 186 1.89 -14.61 9.55
C ARG A 186 2.44 -13.49 8.69
N ILE A 187 2.73 -13.77 7.42
CA ILE A 187 3.36 -12.79 6.52
C ILE A 187 2.31 -11.99 5.72
N ALA A 188 1.08 -12.51 5.62
CA ALA A 188 0.00 -11.91 4.85
C ALA A 188 -0.25 -10.41 5.16
N PRO A 189 -0.30 -9.94 6.42
CA PRO A 189 -0.48 -8.52 6.73
C PRO A 189 0.52 -7.58 6.03
N TYR A 190 1.79 -7.97 5.99
CA TYR A 190 2.85 -7.17 5.37
C TYR A 190 2.74 -7.19 3.85
N ILE A 191 2.46 -8.36 3.27
CA ILE A 191 2.29 -8.50 1.82
C ILE A 191 1.11 -7.65 1.34
N ARG A 192 -0.01 -7.58 2.08
CA ARG A 192 -1.17 -6.74 1.72
C ARG A 192 -0.81 -5.26 1.62
N VAL A 193 0.00 -4.74 2.55
CA VAL A 193 0.48 -3.35 2.51
C VAL A 193 1.37 -3.11 1.30
N VAL A 194 2.31 -4.02 1.03
CA VAL A 194 3.16 -3.94 -0.17
C VAL A 194 2.32 -4.00 -1.44
N PHE A 195 1.31 -4.87 -1.48
CA PHE A 195 0.41 -5.01 -2.60
C PHE A 195 -0.39 -3.73 -2.87
N PHE A 196 -0.92 -3.10 -1.82
CA PHE A 196 -1.61 -1.81 -1.90
C PHE A 196 -0.73 -0.72 -2.52
N ILE A 197 0.50 -0.61 -2.02
CA ILE A 197 1.50 0.35 -2.49
C ILE A 197 1.84 0.14 -3.97
N LEU A 198 2.00 -1.11 -4.42
CA LEU A 198 2.39 -1.42 -5.81
C LEU A 198 1.26 -1.19 -6.83
N ASN A 199 0.01 -1.09 -6.40
CA ASN A 199 -1.13 -0.88 -7.31
C ASN A 199 -1.49 0.59 -7.49
N ILE A 200 -1.26 1.44 -6.49
CA ILE A 200 -1.47 2.88 -6.63
C ILE A 200 -0.25 3.49 -7.29
N ARG A 201 -0.45 4.03 -8.50
CA ARG A 201 0.62 4.66 -9.31
C ARG A 201 1.32 5.78 -8.55
N ASP A 202 0.57 6.65 -7.88
CA ASP A 202 1.13 7.80 -7.16
C ASP A 202 2.03 7.38 -5.98
N LEU A 203 1.67 6.29 -5.28
CA LEU A 203 2.49 5.73 -4.20
C LEU A 203 3.77 5.11 -4.74
N ARG A 204 3.68 4.37 -5.84
CA ARG A 204 4.86 3.79 -6.50
C ARG A 204 5.82 4.89 -6.95
N ASP A 205 5.29 5.92 -7.58
CA ASP A 205 6.10 7.03 -8.11
C ASP A 205 6.73 7.81 -6.94
N SER A 206 6.01 7.98 -5.82
CA SER A 206 6.57 8.52 -4.57
C SER A 206 7.71 7.67 -4.00
N ILE A 207 7.61 6.34 -4.05
CA ILE A 207 8.69 5.43 -3.60
C ILE A 207 9.90 5.52 -4.52
N VAL A 208 9.70 5.67 -5.83
CA VAL A 208 10.80 5.87 -6.78
C VAL A 208 11.53 7.18 -6.48
N ILE A 209 10.80 8.26 -6.17
CA ILE A 209 11.39 9.53 -5.74
C ILE A 209 12.19 9.35 -4.45
N LEU A 210 11.62 8.68 -3.44
CA LEU A 210 12.28 8.41 -2.17
C LEU A 210 13.56 7.57 -2.36
N ALA A 211 13.51 6.56 -3.21
CA ALA A 211 14.67 5.74 -3.57
C ALA A 211 15.75 6.56 -4.29
N GLY A 212 15.37 7.51 -5.14
CA GLY A 212 16.28 8.42 -5.84
C GLY A 212 17.06 9.33 -4.89
N MET A 213 16.43 9.81 -3.81
CA MET A 213 17.08 10.64 -2.78
C MET A 213 17.76 9.84 -1.66
N LEU A 214 17.62 8.50 -1.64
CA LEU A 214 18.15 7.66 -0.57
C LEU A 214 19.68 7.74 -0.47
N GLY A 215 20.38 7.85 -1.59
CA GLY A 215 21.85 7.92 -1.61
C GLY A 215 22.40 9.16 -0.92
N THR A 216 21.86 10.34 -1.23
CA THR A 216 22.26 11.60 -0.57
C THR A 216 21.81 11.63 0.89
N TYR A 217 20.62 11.10 1.19
CA TYR A 217 20.13 10.96 2.56
C TYR A 217 21.08 10.12 3.43
N LEU A 218 21.58 8.98 2.93
CA LEU A 218 22.53 8.14 3.66
C LEU A 218 23.86 8.84 3.94
N ASN A 219 24.34 9.69 3.04
CA ASN A 219 25.55 10.50 3.28
C ASN A 219 25.35 11.50 4.42
N ILE A 220 24.21 12.19 4.45
CA ILE A 220 23.87 13.11 5.54
C ILE A 220 23.67 12.34 6.85
N LEU A 221 23.03 11.16 6.80
CA LEU A 221 22.86 10.29 7.96
C LEU A 221 24.22 9.83 8.51
N ALA A 222 25.19 9.51 7.65
CA ALA A 222 26.54 9.15 8.09
C ALA A 222 27.25 10.32 8.80
N LEU A 223 27.11 11.56 8.29
CA LEU A 223 27.65 12.75 8.96
C LEU A 223 26.95 13.02 10.30
N TRP A 224 25.63 12.83 10.34
CA TRP A 224 24.84 12.94 11.57
C TRP A 224 25.25 11.88 12.60
N ALA A 225 25.48 10.64 12.18
CA ALA A 225 25.97 9.57 13.04
C ALA A 225 27.38 9.89 13.59
N LEU A 226 28.27 10.42 12.74
CA LEU A 226 29.59 10.89 13.18
C LEU A 226 29.47 12.00 14.23
N PHE A 227 28.59 12.98 14.01
CA PHE A 227 28.32 14.04 14.97
C PHE A 227 27.84 13.49 16.31
N LEU A 228 26.89 12.55 16.30
CA LEU A 228 26.40 11.93 17.54
C LEU A 228 27.47 11.12 18.26
N LEU A 229 28.26 10.32 17.54
CA LEU A 229 29.33 9.53 18.14
C LEU A 229 30.39 10.43 18.79
N PHE A 230 30.79 11.50 18.10
CA PHE A 230 31.79 12.45 18.59
C PHE A 230 31.27 13.30 19.76
N SER A 231 30.07 13.88 19.65
CA SER A 231 29.48 14.69 20.73
C SER A 231 29.19 13.86 21.97
N SER A 232 28.73 12.62 21.81
CA SER A 232 28.52 11.69 22.94
C SER A 232 29.82 11.30 23.61
N TRP A 233 30.92 11.18 22.85
CA TRP A 233 32.23 10.86 23.40
C TRP A 233 32.78 12.04 24.20
N LEU A 234 32.68 13.26 23.66
CA LEU A 234 33.03 14.47 24.38
C LEU A 234 32.20 14.64 25.66
N ALA A 235 30.87 14.47 25.58
CA ALA A 235 30.00 14.56 26.75
C ALA A 235 30.37 13.52 27.81
N PHE A 236 30.70 12.29 27.40
CA PHE A 236 31.13 11.25 28.32
C PHE A 236 32.44 11.62 29.04
N VAL A 237 33.47 12.05 28.30
CA VAL A 237 34.79 12.41 28.87
C VAL A 237 34.71 13.68 29.73
N ILE A 238 33.93 14.69 29.34
CA ILE A 238 33.77 15.94 30.09
C ILE A 238 33.11 15.70 31.45
N PHE A 239 32.13 14.80 31.51
CA PHE A 239 31.31 14.60 32.69
C PHE A 239 31.66 13.33 33.48
N GLU A 240 32.68 12.57 33.09
CA GLU A 240 33.05 11.26 33.69
C GLU A 240 33.11 11.28 35.22
N ASP A 241 33.80 12.28 35.78
CA ASP A 241 33.99 12.42 37.23
C ASP A 241 32.93 13.30 37.94
N THR A 242 31.90 13.75 37.22
CA THR A 242 30.87 14.65 37.75
C THR A 242 29.63 13.90 38.27
N GLN A 243 28.73 14.60 38.97
CA GLN A 243 27.44 14.02 39.37
C GLN A 243 26.60 13.57 38.16
N GLN A 244 26.73 14.27 37.02
CA GLN A 244 26.06 13.89 35.78
C GLN A 244 26.64 12.59 35.18
N GLY A 245 27.96 12.39 35.27
CA GLY A 245 28.64 11.13 34.92
C GLY A 245 28.11 9.94 35.71
N LYS A 246 27.88 10.13 37.01
CA LYS A 246 27.42 9.06 37.92
C LYS A 246 25.95 8.70 37.79
N THR A 247 25.12 9.61 37.28
CA THR A 247 23.65 9.45 37.28
C THR A 247 23.08 9.24 35.87
N ILE A 248 23.61 9.93 34.86
CA ILE A 248 23.05 9.96 33.50
C ILE A 248 24.05 9.40 32.47
N PHE A 249 25.33 9.73 32.60
CA PHE A 249 26.39 9.35 31.64
C PHE A 249 27.29 8.21 32.15
N THR A 250 26.67 7.15 32.68
CA THR A 250 27.37 6.02 33.33
C THR A 250 28.29 5.21 32.42
N SER A 251 28.00 5.20 31.12
CA SER A 251 28.77 4.53 30.08
C SER A 251 28.59 5.24 28.75
N TYR A 252 29.54 5.08 27.82
CA TYR A 252 29.45 5.66 26.49
C TYR A 252 28.13 5.33 25.76
N GLY A 253 27.65 4.08 25.87
CA GLY A 253 26.38 3.68 25.25
C GLY A 253 25.16 4.39 25.84
N THR A 254 25.12 4.56 27.17
CA THR A 254 24.06 5.34 27.83
C THR A 254 24.14 6.82 27.47
N THR A 255 25.34 7.40 27.39
CA THR A 255 25.54 8.79 26.97
C THR A 255 25.09 9.01 25.53
N LEU A 256 25.41 8.07 24.64
CA LEU A 256 24.99 8.11 23.24
C LEU A 256 23.46 8.12 23.11
N TYR A 257 22.77 7.25 23.86
CA TYR A 257 21.30 7.25 23.88
C TYR A 257 20.75 8.59 24.39
N GLN A 258 21.28 9.12 25.48
CA GLN A 258 20.83 10.39 26.05
C GLN A 258 21.09 11.59 25.14
N MET A 259 22.23 11.60 24.44
CA MET A 259 22.55 12.62 23.43
C MET A 259 21.72 12.48 22.16
N PHE A 260 21.36 11.25 21.76
CA PHE A 260 20.43 11.02 20.65
C PHE A 260 19.03 11.55 20.96
N VAL A 261 18.50 11.32 22.17
CA VAL A 261 17.21 11.88 22.59
C VAL A 261 17.30 13.41 22.78
N LEU A 262 18.45 13.92 23.21
CA LEU A 262 18.69 15.37 23.30
C LEU A 262 18.75 16.03 21.93
N PHE A 263 19.28 15.33 20.92
CA PHE A 263 19.25 15.81 19.53
C PHE A 263 17.84 16.03 19.01
N THR A 264 16.86 15.22 19.43
CA THR A 264 15.42 15.42 19.15
C THR A 264 14.73 16.35 20.16
N THR A 265 15.51 17.00 21.04
CA THR A 265 15.07 17.91 22.13
C THR A 265 14.01 17.34 23.07
N SER A 266 13.81 16.02 23.05
CA SER A 266 12.69 15.37 23.75
C SER A 266 12.92 15.22 25.25
N ASN A 267 14.17 15.24 25.70
CA ASN A 267 14.58 15.20 27.11
C ASN A 267 15.21 16.53 27.59
N ASN A 268 14.94 17.64 26.89
CA ASN A 268 15.32 18.99 27.32
C ASN A 268 14.20 19.56 28.21
N PRO A 269 14.46 20.07 29.43
CA PRO A 269 15.77 20.33 30.05
C PRO A 269 16.37 19.18 30.87
N ASP A 270 15.62 18.11 31.11
CA ASP A 270 15.90 17.09 32.13
C ASP A 270 17.32 16.49 32.10
N VAL A 271 17.87 16.25 30.90
CA VAL A 271 19.15 15.54 30.75
C VAL A 271 20.39 16.30 31.24
N TRP A 272 20.33 17.64 31.34
CA TRP A 272 21.46 18.48 31.76
C TRP A 272 21.21 19.25 33.05
N ILE A 273 20.06 19.05 33.71
CA ILE A 273 19.78 19.61 35.04
C ILE A 273 20.86 19.25 36.08
N PRO A 274 21.37 18.00 36.18
CA PRO A 274 22.40 17.67 37.16
C PRO A 274 23.76 18.33 36.89
N ALA A 275 24.01 18.78 35.66
CA ALA A 275 25.21 19.55 35.32
C ALA A 275 25.05 21.04 35.62
N TYR A 276 23.81 21.54 35.58
CA TYR A 276 23.51 22.96 35.74
C TYR A 276 23.39 23.39 37.20
N LYS A 277 23.15 22.43 38.12
CA LYS A 277 23.10 22.65 39.57
C LYS A 277 24.48 22.54 40.19
#